data_AF-A0A8X6I432-F1
#
_entry.id   AF-A0A8X6I432-F1
#
_cell.length_a   1.000
_cell.length_b   1.000
_cell.length_c   1.000
_cell.angle_alpha   90.00
_cell.angle_beta   90.00
_cell.angle_gamma   90.00
#
_symmetry.space_group_name_H-M   'P 1'
#
loop_
_entity.id
_entity.type
_entity.pdbx_description
1 polymer ?
#
loop_
_entity_poly.entity_id
_entity_poly.type
_entity_poly.pdbx_seq_one_letter_code
_entity_poly.pdbx_strand_id
1 'polypeptide(L)'
;MNSNPTVQALLFADDLVLWSADGDIRTTQASLNTALDAHLTWSNNNEMTVNTSKTVFQVFTLSHKSKAIQLFYGDYQLQRTQEVTYLGICFGFKAELEQASQQGTGHW
;
A
#
# COMPACT_ATOMS: atom_id res chain seq x y z
N MET A 1 16.07 -20.66 5.16
CA MET A 1 15.90 -19.28 5.67
C MET A 1 14.42 -19.09 5.94
N ASN A 2 14.02 -19.15 7.21
CA ASN A 2 12.64 -18.92 7.64
C ASN A 2 12.45 -17.42 7.86
N SER A 3 11.82 -16.72 6.92
CA SER A 3 11.35 -15.36 7.14
C SER A 3 9.83 -15.43 7.32
N ASN A 4 9.38 -15.35 8.57
CA ASN A 4 8.03 -14.86 8.86
C ASN A 4 7.90 -13.49 8.16
N PRO A 5 6.84 -13.20 7.39
CA PRO A 5 6.67 -11.86 6.87
C PRO A 5 6.33 -10.91 8.01
N THR A 6 7.37 -10.28 8.55
CA THR A 6 7.22 -9.15 9.45
C THR A 6 6.66 -8.00 8.63
N VAL A 7 5.40 -7.64 8.88
CA VAL A 7 4.82 -6.39 8.37
C VAL A 7 5.66 -5.24 8.91
N GLN A 8 6.10 -4.38 8.02
CA GLN A 8 6.81 -3.15 8.33
C GLN A 8 5.84 -1.98 8.23
N ALA A 9 6.12 -0.94 9.00
CA ALA A 9 5.30 0.25 9.08
C ALA A 9 6.15 1.51 9.00
N LEU A 10 5.62 2.54 8.36
CA LEU A 10 6.20 3.87 8.29
C LEU A 10 5.07 4.86 8.60
N LEU A 11 5.32 5.73 9.56
CA LEU A 11 4.36 6.73 10.02
C LEU A 11 4.99 8.11 9.85
N PHE A 12 4.26 9.02 9.22
CA PHE A 12 4.62 10.42 9.13
C PHE A 12 3.37 11.27 9.27
N ALA A 13 3.29 12.10 10.32
CA ALA A 13 2.08 12.83 10.68
C ALA A 13 0.86 11.89 10.76
N ASP A 14 -0.18 12.15 9.97
CA ASP A 14 -1.39 11.34 9.85
C ASP A 14 -1.30 10.23 8.79
N ASP A 15 -0.23 10.18 7.99
CA ASP A 15 -0.04 9.18 6.94
C ASP A 15 0.66 7.92 7.48
N LEU A 16 0.01 6.76 7.33
CA LEU A 16 0.54 5.43 7.63
C LEU A 16 0.74 4.61 6.35
N VAL A 17 1.91 3.99 6.23
CA VAL A 17 2.21 2.97 5.21
C VAL A 17 2.54 1.65 5.89
N LEU A 18 1.88 0.58 5.43
CA LEU A 18 2.17 -0.79 5.83
C LEU A 18 2.67 -1.58 4.61
N TRP A 19 3.72 -2.37 4.78
CA TRP A 19 4.20 -3.25 3.70
C TRP A 19 4.72 -4.59 4.24
N SER A 20 4.68 -5.58 3.37
CA SER A 20 5.21 -6.91 3.60
C SER A 20 5.81 -7.42 2.29
N ALA A 21 6.92 -8.14 2.39
CA ALA A 21 7.61 -8.75 1.25
C ALA A 21 7.84 -10.23 1.54
N ASP A 22 7.18 -11.10 0.75
CA ASP A 22 7.29 -12.54 0.85
C ASP A 22 7.22 -13.19 -0.54
N GLY A 23 7.76 -14.41 -0.68
CA GLY A 23 7.62 -15.23 -1.88
C GLY A 23 6.23 -15.80 -2.07
N ASP A 24 5.45 -15.99 -1.00
CA ASP A 24 4.05 -16.40 -1.03
C ASP A 24 3.12 -15.20 -0.75
N ILE A 25 2.33 -14.83 -1.77
CA ILE A 25 1.36 -13.74 -1.72
C ILE A 25 0.30 -13.96 -0.64
N ARG A 26 -0.04 -15.21 -0.33
CA ARG A 26 -1.05 -15.53 0.70
C ARG A 26 -0.54 -15.18 2.08
N THR A 27 0.75 -15.41 2.34
CA THR A 27 1.37 -15.02 3.61
C THR A 27 1.39 -13.49 3.74
N THR A 28 1.77 -12.78 2.67
CA THR A 28 1.70 -11.31 2.63
C THR A 28 0.28 -10.80 2.87
N GLN A 29 -0.73 -11.40 2.23
CA GLN A 29 -2.14 -11.04 2.43
C GLN A 29 -2.58 -11.24 3.87
N ALA A 30 -2.31 -12.42 4.45
CA ALA A 30 -2.70 -12.75 5.81
C ALA A 30 -2.06 -11.78 6.81
N SER A 31 -0.75 -11.55 6.70
CA SER A 31 -0.02 -10.67 7.59
C SER A 31 -0.47 -9.21 7.49
N LEU A 32 -0.70 -8.70 6.28
CA LEU A 32 -1.21 -7.33 6.11
C LEU A 32 -2.64 -7.18 6.64
N ASN A 33 -3.53 -8.15 6.41
CA ASN A 33 -4.89 -8.10 6.99
C ASN A 33 -4.85 -8.13 8.52
N THR A 34 -4.02 -8.98 9.13
CA THR A 34 -3.82 -8.97 10.59
C THR A 34 -3.31 -7.61 11.09
N ALA A 35 -2.39 -6.97 10.37
CA ALA A 35 -1.90 -5.64 10.74
C ALA A 35 -2.96 -4.54 10.56
N LEU A 36 -3.77 -4.62 9.51
CA LEU A 36 -4.89 -3.69 9.26
C LEU A 36 -5.97 -3.82 10.34
N ASP A 37 -6.29 -5.04 10.77
CA ASP A 37 -7.25 -5.30 11.86
C ASP A 37 -6.75 -4.75 13.20
N ALA A 38 -5.45 -4.93 13.49
CA ALA A 38 -4.82 -4.36 14.67
C ALA A 38 -4.85 -2.83 14.62
N HIS A 39 -4.56 -2.24 13.45
CA HIS A 39 -4.61 -0.80 13.24
C HIS A 39 -6.04 -0.23 13.39
N LEU A 40 -7.05 -0.92 12.86
CA LEU A 40 -8.46 -0.55 13.02
C LEU A 40 -8.85 -0.56 14.50
N THR A 41 -8.50 -1.62 15.22
CA THR A 41 -8.78 -1.74 16.65
C THR A 41 -8.14 -0.59 17.43
N TRP A 42 -6.86 -0.31 17.15
CA TRP A 42 -6.16 0.81 17.78
C TRP A 42 -6.79 2.17 17.43
N SER A 43 -7.13 2.40 16.17
CA SER A 43 -7.75 3.65 15.71
C SER A 43 -9.08 3.90 16.43
N ASN A 44 -9.94 2.88 16.52
CA ASN A 44 -11.22 2.97 17.21
C ASN A 44 -11.05 3.26 18.70
N ASN A 45 -10.09 2.61 19.36
CA ASN A 45 -9.81 2.82 20.79
C ASN A 45 -9.26 4.22 21.09
N ASN A 46 -8.66 4.89 20.11
CA ASN A 46 -8.08 6.23 20.24
C ASN A 46 -8.94 7.30 19.56
N GLU A 47 -10.20 6.98 19.21
CA GLU A 47 -11.15 7.90 18.57
C GLU A 47 -10.61 8.51 17.25
N MET A 48 -9.71 7.79 16.57
CA MET A 48 -9.14 8.18 15.29
C MET A 48 -9.95 7.59 14.13
N THR A 49 -10.41 8.46 13.22
CA THR A 49 -11.15 8.04 12.03
C THR A 49 -10.22 7.89 10.84
N VAL A 50 -10.14 6.69 10.27
CA VAL A 50 -9.39 6.42 9.03
C VAL A 50 -10.30 6.60 7.82
N ASN A 51 -9.83 7.37 6.83
CA ASN A 51 -10.56 7.57 5.59
C ASN A 51 -10.32 6.40 4.60
N THR A 52 -11.15 5.37 4.73
CA THR A 52 -11.06 4.15 3.90
C THR A 52 -11.18 4.42 2.39
N SER A 53 -11.86 5.50 1.97
CA SER A 53 -11.97 5.87 0.56
C SER A 53 -10.67 6.38 -0.06
N LYS A 54 -9.75 6.87 0.79
CA LYS A 54 -8.40 7.30 0.39
C LYS A 54 -7.35 6.21 0.64
N THR A 55 -7.69 5.17 1.40
CA THR A 55 -6.79 4.05 1.66
C THR A 55 -6.75 3.11 0.46
N VAL A 56 -5.58 3.02 -0.16
CA VAL A 56 -5.33 2.18 -1.33
C VAL A 56 -4.15 1.25 -1.07
N PHE A 57 -4.02 0.20 -1.87
CA PHE A 57 -2.86 -0.68 -1.82
C PHE A 57 -2.29 -0.95 -3.21
N GLN A 58 -1.00 -1.28 -3.26
CA GLN A 58 -0.28 -1.66 -4.47
C GLN A 58 0.51 -2.94 -4.23
N VAL A 59 0.69 -3.74 -5.29
CA VAL A 59 1.47 -4.98 -5.24
C VAL A 59 2.63 -4.87 -6.20
N PHE A 60 3.84 -5.02 -5.69
CA PHE A 60 5.05 -5.14 -6.48
C PHE A 60 5.42 -6.61 -6.64
N THR A 61 5.56 -7.08 -7.87
CA THR A 61 5.98 -8.45 -8.17
C THR A 61 6.80 -8.49 -9.45
N LEU A 62 7.79 -9.37 -9.51
CA LEU A 62 8.55 -9.65 -10.73
C LEU A 62 7.77 -10.56 -11.70
N SER A 63 6.65 -11.14 -11.26
CA SER A 63 5.84 -12.01 -12.11
C SER A 63 4.92 -11.19 -13.01
N HIS A 64 4.86 -11.54 -14.30
CA HIS A 64 3.86 -10.99 -15.23
C HIS A 64 2.43 -11.50 -14.95
N LYS A 65 2.26 -12.48 -14.06
CA LYS A 65 0.93 -12.99 -13.70
C LYS A 65 0.29 -12.07 -12.68
N SER A 66 -0.97 -11.70 -12.92
CA SER A 66 -1.77 -11.00 -11.92
C SER A 66 -1.83 -11.85 -10.64
N LYS A 67 -1.53 -11.20 -9.52
CA LYS A 67 -1.68 -11.80 -8.19
C LYS A 67 -3.00 -11.33 -7.61
N ALA A 68 -3.89 -12.27 -7.34
CA ALA A 68 -5.10 -12.01 -6.59
C ALA A 68 -4.70 -11.79 -5.13
N ILE A 69 -4.98 -10.59 -4.62
CA ILE A 69 -4.83 -10.23 -3.21
C ILE A 69 -6.03 -9.38 -2.82
N GLN A 70 -6.54 -9.60 -1.63
CA GLN A 70 -7.65 -8.85 -1.05
C GLN A 70 -7.23 -8.37 0.32
N LEU A 71 -7.19 -7.05 0.49
CA LEU A 71 -6.92 -6.40 1.76
C LEU A 71 -8.19 -5.74 2.28
N PHE A 72 -8.42 -5.87 3.57
CA PHE A 72 -9.61 -5.38 4.24
C PHE A 72 -9.25 -4.45 5.38
N TYR A 73 -10.03 -3.39 5.54
CA TYR A 73 -10.00 -2.52 6.70
C TYR A 73 -11.39 -2.55 7.35
N GLY A 74 -11.58 -3.50 8.28
CA GLY A 74 -12.92 -3.89 8.74
C GLY A 74 -13.71 -4.52 7.59
N ASP A 75 -14.95 -4.08 7.40
CA ASP A 75 -15.81 -4.58 6.31
C ASP A 75 -15.47 -3.98 4.93
N TYR A 76 -14.53 -3.03 4.86
CA TYR A 76 -14.18 -2.35 3.63
C TYR A 76 -13.02 -3.03 2.91
N GLN A 77 -13.26 -3.53 1.70
CA GLN A 77 -12.19 -4.01 0.83
C GLN A 77 -11.42 -2.83 0.22
N LEU A 78 -10.13 -2.73 0.53
CA LEU A 78 -9.24 -1.69 0.01
C LEU A 78 -9.15 -1.77 -1.51
N GLN A 79 -9.05 -0.60 -2.16
CA GLN A 79 -8.91 -0.53 -3.61
C GLN A 79 -7.45 -0.74 -4.01
N ARG A 80 -7.24 -1.56 -5.04
CA ARG A 80 -5.92 -1.73 -5.65
C ARG A 80 -5.64 -0.57 -6.59
N THR A 81 -4.46 0.01 -6.49
CA THR A 81 -3.95 1.04 -7.41
C THR A 81 -2.70 0.56 -8.14
N GLN A 82 -2.39 1.22 -9.26
CA GLN A 82 -1.13 1.08 -10.01
C GLN A 82 -0.12 2.18 -9.67
N GLU A 83 -0.56 3.21 -8.94
CA GLU A 83 0.26 4.34 -8.53
C GLU A 83 -0.14 4.80 -7.13
N VAL A 84 0.84 5.06 -6.27
CA VAL A 84 0.64 5.70 -4.98
C VAL A 84 1.69 6.79 -4.79
N THR A 85 1.27 7.95 -4.27
CA THR A 85 2.18 9.03 -3.89
C THR A 85 2.25 9.10 -2.37
N TYR A 86 3.46 9.06 -1.82
CA TYR A 86 3.71 9.21 -0.39
C TYR A 86 4.82 10.26 -0.19
N LEU A 87 4.51 11.33 0.57
CA LEU A 87 5.41 12.46 0.83
C LEU A 87 6.05 13.08 -0.43
N GLY A 88 5.28 13.16 -1.53
CA GLY A 88 5.73 13.69 -2.82
C GLY A 88 6.56 12.71 -3.67
N ILE A 89 6.80 11.49 -3.18
CA ILE A 89 7.44 10.42 -3.94
C ILE A 89 6.35 9.54 -4.55
N CYS A 90 6.32 9.47 -5.88
CA CYS A 90 5.41 8.60 -6.62
C CYS A 90 6.03 7.21 -6.81
N PHE A 91 5.28 6.19 -6.41
CA PHE A 91 5.55 4.79 -6.64
C PHE A 91 4.57 4.26 -7.68
N GLY A 92 5.01 4.18 -8.94
CA GLY A 92 4.23 3.68 -10.06
C GLY A 92 5.00 2.63 -10.85
N PHE A 93 4.30 1.88 -11.71
CA PHE A 93 4.96 1.10 -12.74
C PHE A 93 5.53 2.08 -13.79
N LYS A 94 6.83 1.98 -14.07
CA LYS A 94 7.67 2.92 -14.85
C LYS A 94 7.13 3.41 -16.23
N ALA A 95 6.01 2.90 -16.74
CA ALA A 95 5.49 3.32 -18.04
C ALA A 95 5.03 4.80 -18.09
N GLU A 96 4.64 5.41 -16.96
CA GLU A 96 4.07 6.77 -16.95
C GLU A 96 5.06 7.88 -16.56
N LEU A 97 6.15 7.53 -15.87
CA LEU A 97 7.17 8.51 -15.45
C LEU A 97 7.91 9.15 -16.64
N GLU A 98 7.94 8.46 -17.80
CA GLU A 98 8.54 9.02 -19.02
C GLU A 98 7.68 10.12 -19.65
N GLN A 99 6.34 10.10 -19.47
CA GLN A 99 5.45 11.13 -20.02
C GLN A 99 5.45 12.41 -19.17
N ALA A 100 5.50 12.28 -17.84
CA ALA A 100 5.59 13.45 -16.94
C ALA A 100 6.94 14.19 -17.08
N SER A 101 8.03 13.47 -17.33
CA SER A 101 9.35 14.09 -17.59
C SER A 101 9.40 14.85 -18.92
N GLN A 102 8.56 14.49 -19.90
CA GLN A 102 8.54 15.16 -21.22
C GLN A 102 7.65 16.42 -21.22
N GLN A 103 6.68 16.52 -20.30
CA GLN A 103 5.77 17.68 -20.22
C GLN A 103 6.30 18.83 -19.32
N GLY A 104 7.42 18.63 -18.61
CA GLY A 104 8.04 19.64 -17.72
C GLY A 104 9.03 20.60 -18.38
N THR A 105 9.20 20.58 -19.71
CA THR A 105 10.09 21.52 -20.43
C THR A 105 9.27 22.45 -21.32
N GLY A 106 8.65 23.46 -20.70
CA GLY A 106 7.83 24.44 -21.39
C GLY A 106 7.86 25.83 -20.75
N HIS A 107 8.87 26.62 -21.14
CA HIS A 107 8.94 28.09 -21.19
C HIS A 107 8.69 28.91 -19.90
N TRP A 108 9.78 29.49 -19.38
CA TRP A 108 9.78 30.86 -18.86
C TRP A 108 9.84 31.84 -20.03
#